data_AF-A0A2W4QXM4-F1
#
_entry.id   AF-A0A2W4QXM4-F1
#
_cell.length_a   1.000
_cell.length_b   1.000
_cell.length_c   1.000
_cell.angle_alpha   90.00
_cell.angle_beta   90.00
_cell.angle_gamma   90.00
#
_symmetry.space_group_name_H-M   'P 1'
#
loop_
_entity.id
_entity.type
_entity.pdbx_description
1 polymer ?
#
loop_
_entity_poly.entity_id
_entity_poly.type
_entity_poly.pdbx_seq_one_letter_code
_entity_poly.pdbx_strand_id
1 'polypeptide(L)'
;MIALNNVSLEINRGETVGLVGESGSGKSTLGRSILRLTTLDAGKILYEGQEIQHLSESQFRPLRRKLQMVFQNPLTSFNPMMTIEAALLDSMRLVTELSPSEKKQRVFQLLDQVELSERFAKLYPYEMSGGQLQRAALARALAPDPDDRSPVRLEPQRHGYRIIVWNRHGIHWAQHFRCTRAVQRHEGR
;
A
#
# COMPACT_ATOMS: atom_id res chain seq x y z
N MET A 1 4.88 -3.28 26.26
CA MET A 1 4.68 -4.56 25.52
C MET A 1 5.65 -4.60 24.34
N ILE A 2 6.11 -5.78 23.90
CA ILE A 2 6.94 -5.92 22.69
C ILE A 2 6.03 -6.25 21.51
N ALA A 3 6.05 -5.44 20.45
CA ALA A 3 5.18 -5.63 19.27
C ALA A 3 5.84 -6.46 18.15
N LEU A 4 7.18 -6.46 18.08
CA LEU A 4 7.99 -7.26 17.17
C LEU A 4 9.22 -7.75 17.94
N ASN A 5 9.59 -9.02 17.76
CA ASN A 5 10.77 -9.61 18.41
C ASN A 5 11.54 -10.48 17.42
N ASN A 6 12.74 -10.02 17.02
CA ASN A 6 13.70 -10.77 16.19
C ASN A 6 13.09 -11.35 14.90
N VAL A 7 12.22 -10.58 14.25
CA VAL A 7 11.61 -10.96 12.97
C VAL A 7 12.62 -10.75 11.84
N SER A 8 12.82 -11.80 11.04
CA SER A 8 13.55 -11.74 9.77
C SER A 8 12.61 -12.14 8.64
N LEU A 9 12.59 -11.35 7.57
CA LEU A 9 11.76 -11.61 6.39
C LEU A 9 12.47 -11.10 5.13
N GLU A 10 12.44 -11.93 4.09
CA GLU A 10 12.94 -11.64 2.75
C GLU A 10 11.82 -11.92 1.75
N ILE A 11 11.66 -11.05 0.76
CA ILE A 11 10.59 -11.13 -0.24
C ILE A 11 11.20 -10.73 -1.57
N ASN A 12 11.13 -11.65 -2.54
CA ASN A 12 11.85 -11.54 -3.79
C ASN A 12 11.11 -10.69 -4.84
N ARG A 13 11.87 -10.33 -5.87
CA ARG A 13 11.45 -9.64 -7.09
C ARG A 13 10.33 -10.46 -7.79
N GLY A 14 9.07 -10.09 -7.55
CA GLY A 14 7.87 -10.75 -8.10
C GLY A 14 7.18 -11.78 -7.18
N GLU A 15 7.60 -11.88 -5.93
CA GLU A 15 7.01 -12.77 -4.92
C GLU A 15 5.84 -12.12 -4.18
N THR A 16 4.83 -12.94 -3.82
CA THR A 16 3.70 -12.52 -2.98
C THR A 16 3.75 -13.29 -1.66
N VAL A 17 3.98 -12.58 -0.56
CA VAL A 17 3.98 -13.14 0.80
C VAL A 17 2.76 -12.67 1.57
N GLY A 18 2.03 -13.60 2.17
CA GLY A 18 0.93 -13.32 3.10
C GLY A 18 1.35 -13.56 4.55
N LEU A 19 1.36 -12.50 5.36
CA LEU A 19 1.63 -12.61 6.80
C LEU A 19 0.36 -13.00 7.57
N VAL A 20 0.39 -14.06 8.40
CA VAL A 20 -0.75 -14.57 9.17
C VAL A 20 -0.42 -14.64 10.66
N GLY A 21 -1.44 -14.54 11.53
CA GLY A 21 -1.31 -14.67 12.98
C GLY A 21 -2.51 -14.09 13.73
N GLU A 22 -2.54 -14.25 15.05
CA GLU A 22 -3.63 -13.80 15.92
C GLU A 22 -3.80 -12.27 15.99
N SER A 23 -4.91 -11.78 16.55
CA SER A 23 -5.06 -10.34 16.80
C SER A 23 -3.96 -9.88 17.78
N GLY A 24 -3.38 -8.69 17.56
CA GLY A 24 -2.26 -8.20 18.37
C GLY A 24 -0.87 -8.79 18.04
N SER A 25 -0.75 -9.79 17.17
CA SER A 25 0.52 -10.48 16.85
C SER A 25 1.58 -9.67 16.06
N GLY A 26 1.59 -8.34 16.18
CA GLY A 26 2.60 -7.47 15.54
C GLY A 26 2.46 -7.20 14.03
N LYS A 27 1.56 -7.88 13.32
CA LYS A 27 1.43 -7.77 11.84
C LYS A 27 1.29 -6.34 11.32
N SER A 28 0.33 -5.59 11.86
CA SER A 28 0.10 -4.19 11.49
C SER A 28 1.28 -3.28 11.88
N THR A 29 2.01 -3.65 12.93
CA THR A 29 3.25 -2.97 13.33
C THR A 29 4.33 -3.21 12.27
N LEU A 30 4.59 -4.47 11.90
CA LEU A 30 5.53 -4.81 10.83
C LEU A 30 5.20 -4.05 9.54
N GLY A 31 3.94 -4.08 9.08
CA GLY A 31 3.50 -3.34 7.89
C GLY A 31 3.66 -1.81 7.95
N ARG A 32 3.68 -1.21 9.15
CA ARG A 32 3.93 0.23 9.34
C ARG A 32 5.40 0.57 9.52
N SER A 33 6.15 -0.26 10.23
CA SER A 33 7.61 -0.17 10.35
C SER A 33 8.28 -0.34 8.99
N ILE A 34 7.67 -1.19 8.16
CA ILE A 34 7.84 -1.23 6.72
C ILE A 34 7.69 0.21 6.18
N LEU A 35 6.51 0.79 6.05
CA LEU A 35 6.35 2.07 5.34
C LEU A 35 6.94 3.34 6.02
N ARG A 36 7.85 3.20 7.00
CA ARG A 36 8.41 4.25 7.87
C ARG A 36 7.33 5.07 8.58
N LEU A 37 6.15 4.49 8.75
CA LEU A 37 5.05 5.00 9.57
C LEU A 37 5.26 4.68 11.06
N THR A 38 6.32 3.92 11.38
CA THR A 38 6.71 3.52 12.72
C THR A 38 8.21 3.26 12.73
N THR A 39 8.95 3.78 13.70
CA THR A 39 10.40 3.55 13.82
C THR A 39 10.66 2.18 14.45
N LEU A 40 11.73 1.49 14.05
CA LEU A 40 12.23 0.31 14.75
C LEU A 40 13.20 0.71 15.86
N ASP A 41 13.18 0.02 17.02
CA ASP A 41 14.20 0.23 18.07
C ASP A 41 15.55 -0.38 17.65
N ALA A 42 15.51 -1.42 16.81
CA ALA A 42 16.66 -2.18 16.36
C ALA A 42 16.43 -2.86 15.00
N GLY A 43 17.53 -3.29 14.37
CA GLY A 43 17.52 -3.96 13.08
C GLY A 43 17.55 -2.99 11.90
N LYS A 44 17.65 -3.55 10.69
CA LYS A 44 17.71 -2.80 9.44
C LYS A 44 16.50 -3.14 8.58
N ILE A 45 16.25 -2.28 7.61
CA ILE A 45 15.32 -2.53 6.51
C ILE A 45 16.04 -2.23 5.20
N LEU A 46 16.05 -3.18 4.26
CA LEU A 46 16.49 -2.93 2.88
C LEU A 46 15.33 -2.94 1.86
N TYR A 47 15.37 -2.04 0.87
CA TYR A 47 14.60 -2.05 -0.37
C TYR A 47 15.59 -2.13 -1.54
N GLU A 48 15.45 -3.12 -2.44
CA GLU A 48 16.40 -3.34 -3.56
C GLU A 48 17.89 -3.31 -3.13
N GLY A 49 18.18 -3.83 -1.93
CA GLY A 49 19.52 -3.85 -1.32
C GLY A 49 19.94 -2.56 -0.57
N GLN A 50 19.24 -1.44 -0.77
CA GLN A 50 19.51 -0.17 -0.10
C GLN A 50 18.81 -0.09 1.27
N GLU A 51 19.52 0.33 2.32
CA GLU A 51 18.88 0.58 3.62
C GLU A 51 18.03 1.87 3.62
N ILE A 52 16.75 1.76 4.00
CA ILE A 52 15.80 2.88 3.82
C ILE A 52 15.42 3.62 5.11
N GLN A 53 15.72 3.08 6.30
CA GLN A 53 15.30 3.70 7.59
C GLN A 53 15.90 5.07 7.84
N HIS A 54 17.14 5.29 7.37
CA HIS A 54 17.93 6.49 7.61
C HIS A 54 17.97 7.46 6.42
N LEU A 55 17.21 7.16 5.35
CA LEU A 55 17.11 8.07 4.20
C LEU A 55 16.41 9.37 4.57
N SER A 56 16.90 10.47 4.02
CA SER A 56 16.23 11.77 4.10
C SER A 56 14.84 11.70 3.46
N GLU A 57 13.98 12.68 3.75
CA GLU A 57 12.66 12.75 3.13
C GLU A 57 12.76 12.93 1.59
N SER A 58 13.78 13.63 1.09
CA SER A 58 14.02 13.77 -0.35
C SER A 58 14.46 12.44 -1.01
N GLN A 59 15.28 11.64 -0.32
CA GLN A 59 15.69 10.30 -0.80
C GLN A 59 14.58 9.26 -0.69
N PHE A 60 13.70 9.35 0.32
CA PHE A 60 12.63 8.40 0.54
C PHE A 60 11.34 8.70 -0.25
N ARG A 61 11.10 9.97 -0.61
CA ARG A 61 9.94 10.41 -1.41
C ARG A 61 9.76 9.65 -2.74
N PRO A 62 10.80 9.38 -3.55
CA PRO A 62 10.68 8.52 -4.73
C PRO A 62 10.30 7.09 -4.40
N LEU A 63 10.83 6.54 -3.30
CA LEU A 63 10.49 5.18 -2.85
C LEU A 63 9.03 5.10 -2.39
N ARG A 64 8.50 6.09 -1.67
CA ARG A 64 7.08 6.13 -1.27
C ARG A 64 6.11 5.88 -2.44
N ARG A 65 6.42 6.33 -3.66
CA ARG A 65 5.62 6.04 -4.88
C ARG A 65 5.44 4.53 -5.10
N LYS A 66 6.51 3.75 -4.89
CA LYS A 66 6.59 2.29 -5.04
C LYS A 66 6.16 1.50 -3.80
N LEU A 67 6.08 2.15 -2.63
CA LEU A 67 5.79 1.53 -1.32
C LEU A 67 4.40 1.97 -0.82
N GLN A 68 3.36 1.25 -1.23
CA GLN A 68 1.96 1.69 -1.06
C GLN A 68 1.15 0.75 -0.18
N MET A 69 0.40 1.29 0.78
CA MET A 69 -0.46 0.51 1.68
C MET A 69 -1.91 0.49 1.20
N VAL A 70 -2.59 -0.65 1.38
CA VAL A 70 -4.05 -0.72 1.36
C VAL A 70 -4.56 -1.07 2.76
N PHE A 71 -5.47 -0.26 3.28
CA PHE A 71 -6.05 -0.43 4.62
C PHE A 71 -7.17 -1.47 4.66
N GLN A 72 -7.37 -2.08 5.84
CA GLN A 72 -8.29 -3.21 6.04
C GLN A 72 -9.76 -2.89 5.72
N ASN A 73 -10.17 -1.64 5.94
CA ASN A 73 -11.52 -1.16 5.62
C ASN A 73 -11.42 -0.08 4.53
N PRO A 74 -11.86 -0.36 3.28
CA PRO A 74 -11.83 0.61 2.19
C PRO A 74 -12.58 1.91 2.50
N LEU A 75 -13.74 1.86 3.17
CA LEU A 75 -14.54 3.05 3.52
C LEU A 75 -13.73 4.04 4.36
N THR A 76 -13.08 3.56 5.43
CA THR A 76 -12.24 4.42 6.30
C THR A 76 -11.00 4.97 5.60
N SER A 77 -10.65 4.44 4.43
CA SER A 77 -9.49 4.90 3.67
C SER A 77 -9.82 6.07 2.73
N PHE A 78 -11.09 6.25 2.34
CA PHE A 78 -11.54 7.35 1.48
C PHE A 78 -12.14 8.50 2.30
N ASN A 79 -12.02 9.72 1.78
CA ASN A 79 -12.83 10.84 2.25
C ASN A 79 -14.25 10.69 1.64
N PRO A 80 -15.32 10.55 2.44
CA PRO A 80 -16.68 10.36 1.91
C PRO A 80 -17.19 11.57 1.11
N MET A 81 -16.59 12.75 1.28
CA MET A 81 -16.94 13.99 0.56
C MET A 81 -16.22 14.13 -0.80
N MET A 82 -15.43 13.12 -1.22
CA MET A 82 -14.70 13.11 -2.48
C MET A 82 -15.20 11.98 -3.38
N THR A 83 -15.31 12.24 -4.68
CA THR A 83 -15.54 11.17 -5.66
C THR A 83 -14.31 10.29 -5.81
N ILE A 84 -14.46 9.10 -6.39
CA ILE A 84 -13.34 8.20 -6.68
C ILE A 84 -12.29 8.88 -7.57
N GLU A 85 -12.70 9.61 -8.61
CA GLU A 85 -11.78 10.41 -9.45
C GLU A 85 -10.97 11.40 -8.60
N ALA A 86 -11.63 12.18 -7.74
CA ALA A 86 -10.96 13.16 -6.90
C ALA A 86 -9.97 12.51 -5.93
N ALA A 87 -10.31 11.34 -5.36
CA ALA A 87 -9.45 10.61 -4.44
C ALA A 87 -8.22 9.97 -5.13
N LEU A 88 -8.36 9.51 -6.38
CA LEU A 88 -7.23 9.03 -7.18
C LEU A 88 -6.34 10.21 -7.64
N LEU A 89 -6.94 11.32 -8.08
CA LEU A 89 -6.21 12.53 -8.46
C LEU A 89 -5.40 13.13 -7.31
N ASP A 90 -5.97 13.22 -6.10
CA ASP A 90 -5.25 13.75 -4.93
C ASP A 90 -4.08 12.84 -4.52
N SER A 91 -4.25 11.51 -4.61
CA SER A 91 -3.16 10.56 -4.35
C SER A 91 -1.97 10.71 -5.31
N MET A 92 -2.18 11.26 -6.51
CA MET A 92 -1.12 11.61 -7.47
C MET A 92 -0.60 13.05 -7.32
N ARG A 93 -1.38 13.96 -6.72
CA ARG A 93 -1.21 15.42 -6.83
C ARG A 93 0.19 15.92 -6.45
N LEU A 94 0.73 15.44 -5.33
CA LEU A 94 2.02 15.87 -4.77
C LEU A 94 3.14 14.86 -4.99
N VAL A 95 2.86 13.73 -5.65
CA VAL A 95 3.78 12.58 -5.77
C VAL A 95 3.97 12.10 -7.20
N THR A 96 3.40 12.76 -8.22
CA THR A 96 3.74 12.50 -9.62
C THR A 96 3.91 13.81 -10.39
N GLU A 97 4.87 13.83 -11.32
CA GLU A 97 5.13 14.99 -12.21
C GLU A 97 4.15 15.06 -13.38
N LEU A 98 3.18 14.14 -13.47
CA LEU A 98 2.16 14.09 -14.51
C LEU A 98 1.34 15.39 -14.57
N SER A 99 1.05 15.86 -15.77
CA SER A 99 0.15 16.98 -16.04
C SER A 99 -1.30 16.65 -15.62
N PRO A 100 -2.20 17.66 -15.51
CA PRO A 100 -3.60 17.41 -15.15
C PRO A 100 -4.35 16.47 -16.11
N SER A 101 -4.05 16.54 -17.41
CA SER A 101 -4.63 15.64 -18.43
C SER A 101 -4.12 14.21 -18.29
N GLU A 102 -2.81 14.01 -18.11
CA GLU A 102 -2.21 12.69 -17.88
C GLU A 102 -2.71 12.06 -16.59
N LYS A 103 -2.82 12.84 -15.49
CA LYS A 103 -3.42 12.38 -14.23
C LYS A 103 -4.85 11.89 -14.45
N LYS A 104 -5.66 12.62 -15.21
CA LYS A 104 -7.04 12.21 -15.53
C LYS A 104 -7.10 10.95 -16.39
N GLN A 105 -6.23 10.83 -17.40
CA GLN A 105 -6.13 9.60 -18.21
C GLN A 105 -5.70 8.39 -17.36
N ARG A 106 -4.74 8.59 -16.44
CA ARG A 106 -4.28 7.55 -15.50
C ARG A 106 -5.39 7.10 -14.56
N VAL A 107 -6.31 7.97 -14.12
CA VAL A 107 -7.51 7.56 -13.36
C VAL A 107 -8.31 6.51 -14.12
N PHE A 108 -8.64 6.75 -15.39
CA PHE A 108 -9.46 5.80 -16.16
C PHE A 108 -8.72 4.49 -16.43
N GLN A 109 -7.43 4.54 -16.74
CA GLN A 109 -6.58 3.35 -16.85
C GLN A 109 -6.53 2.54 -15.55
N LEU A 110 -6.46 3.20 -14.39
CA LEU A 110 -6.44 2.53 -13.09
C LEU A 110 -7.79 1.90 -12.74
N LEU A 111 -8.89 2.55 -13.10
CA LEU A 111 -10.24 1.99 -12.92
C LEU A 111 -10.44 0.75 -13.80
N ASP A 112 -10.07 0.83 -15.08
CA ASP A 112 -10.10 -0.30 -16.02
C ASP A 112 -9.22 -1.46 -15.54
N GLN A 113 -7.99 -1.17 -15.09
CA GLN A 113 -7.08 -2.16 -14.50
C GLN A 113 -7.71 -2.93 -13.33
N VAL A 114 -8.54 -2.28 -12.51
CA VAL A 114 -9.27 -2.92 -11.39
C VAL A 114 -10.69 -3.36 -11.74
N GLU A 115 -11.01 -3.51 -13.04
CA GLU A 115 -12.30 -3.97 -13.55
C GLU A 115 -13.49 -3.09 -13.11
N LEU A 116 -13.27 -1.78 -12.98
CA LEU A 116 -14.27 -0.74 -12.76
C LEU A 116 -14.40 0.13 -14.02
N SER A 117 -15.58 0.21 -14.60
CA SER A 117 -15.83 1.12 -15.74
C SER A 117 -15.74 2.59 -15.32
N GLU A 118 -15.42 3.47 -16.28
CA GLU A 118 -15.20 4.91 -16.04
C GLU A 118 -16.35 5.61 -15.33
N ARG A 119 -17.60 5.11 -15.45
CA ARG A 119 -18.77 5.63 -14.71
C ARG A 119 -18.58 5.67 -13.19
N PHE A 120 -17.77 4.76 -12.64
CA PHE A 120 -17.47 4.72 -11.20
C PHE A 120 -16.59 5.90 -10.75
N ALA A 121 -15.90 6.59 -11.66
CA ALA A 121 -15.04 7.74 -11.35
C ALA A 121 -15.81 8.90 -10.69
N LYS A 122 -17.09 9.09 -11.08
CA LYS A 122 -17.95 10.16 -10.57
C LYS A 122 -18.71 9.82 -9.30
N LEU A 123 -18.70 8.55 -8.88
CA LEU A 123 -19.38 8.11 -7.67
C LEU A 123 -18.59 8.48 -6.42
N TYR A 124 -19.30 8.59 -5.30
CA TYR A 124 -18.77 8.71 -3.95
C TYR A 124 -18.60 7.32 -3.30
N PRO A 125 -17.71 7.18 -2.29
CA PRO A 125 -17.44 5.91 -1.63
C PRO A 125 -18.67 5.16 -1.08
N TYR A 126 -19.71 5.89 -0.67
CA TYR A 126 -20.95 5.32 -0.12
C TYR A 126 -21.93 4.80 -1.19
N GLU A 127 -21.69 5.10 -2.47
CA GLU A 127 -22.52 4.65 -3.60
C GLU A 127 -22.01 3.32 -4.20
N MET A 128 -20.91 2.78 -3.67
CA MET A 128 -20.23 1.59 -4.17
C MET A 128 -20.41 0.39 -3.24
N SER A 129 -20.50 -0.82 -3.80
CA SER A 129 -20.44 -2.03 -3.00
C SER A 129 -19.07 -2.21 -2.36
N GLY A 130 -18.98 -2.94 -1.24
CA GLY A 130 -17.69 -3.15 -0.54
C GLY A 130 -16.57 -3.69 -1.43
N GLY A 131 -16.89 -4.63 -2.33
CA GLY A 131 -15.95 -5.16 -3.31
C GLY A 131 -15.58 -4.17 -4.42
N GLN A 132 -16.50 -3.31 -4.87
CA GLN A 132 -16.17 -2.21 -5.78
C GLN A 132 -15.24 -1.20 -5.10
N LEU A 133 -15.51 -0.85 -3.84
CA LEU A 133 -14.70 0.11 -3.10
C LEU A 133 -13.31 -0.45 -2.73
N GLN A 134 -13.19 -1.76 -2.49
CA GLN A 134 -11.90 -2.44 -2.33
C GLN A 134 -11.06 -2.35 -3.61
N ARG A 135 -11.68 -2.52 -4.78
CA ARG A 135 -11.03 -2.34 -6.09
C ARG A 135 -10.61 -0.89 -6.32
N ALA A 136 -11.46 0.09 -6.00
CA ALA A 136 -11.11 1.51 -6.04
C ALA A 136 -9.96 1.87 -5.06
N ALA A 137 -9.93 1.28 -3.86
CA ALA A 137 -8.84 1.47 -2.90
C ALA A 137 -7.50 0.94 -3.44
N LEU A 138 -7.53 -0.19 -4.15
CA LEU A 138 -6.36 -0.75 -4.83
C LEU A 138 -5.91 0.15 -6.00
N ALA A 139 -6.83 0.62 -6.85
CA ALA A 139 -6.53 1.59 -7.91
C ALA A 139 -5.86 2.86 -7.36
N ARG A 140 -6.36 3.40 -6.23
CA ARG A 140 -5.76 4.55 -5.55
C ARG A 140 -4.35 4.26 -5.01
N ALA A 141 -4.11 3.07 -4.49
CA ALA A 141 -2.78 2.68 -4.01
C ALA A 141 -1.76 2.50 -5.15
N LEU A 142 -2.20 2.27 -6.39
CA LEU A 142 -1.32 2.16 -7.56
C LEU A 142 -1.10 3.50 -8.28
N ALA A 143 -1.98 4.48 -8.08
CA ALA A 143 -1.89 5.78 -8.74
C ALA A 143 -0.55 6.54 -8.54
N PRO A 144 0.12 6.49 -7.36
CA PRO A 144 1.43 7.12 -7.16
C PRO A 144 2.57 6.56 -8.01
N ASP A 145 2.43 5.36 -8.57
CA ASP A 145 3.40 4.74 -9.46
C ASP A 145 2.88 4.77 -10.93
N PRO A 146 3.31 5.76 -11.74
CA PRO A 146 2.87 5.86 -13.14
C PRO A 146 3.53 4.81 -14.03
N ASP A 147 4.64 4.20 -13.60
CA ASP A 147 5.36 3.18 -14.35
C ASP A 147 4.78 1.78 -14.09
N ASP A 148 3.99 1.58 -13.03
CA ASP A 148 3.33 0.31 -12.74
C ASP A 148 2.20 0.00 -13.75
N ARG A 149 2.54 -0.86 -14.71
CA ARG A 149 1.64 -1.47 -15.71
C ARG A 149 1.21 -2.90 -15.35
N SER A 150 1.45 -3.36 -14.12
CA SER A 150 1.12 -4.72 -13.71
C SER A 150 -0.41 -4.93 -13.73
N PRO A 151 -0.92 -6.02 -14.33
CA PRO A 151 -2.35 -6.29 -14.34
C PRO A 151 -2.87 -6.47 -12.91
N VAL A 152 -4.00 -5.84 -12.56
CA VAL A 152 -4.59 -5.99 -11.23
C VAL A 152 -5.55 -7.17 -11.21
N ARG A 153 -4.98 -8.36 -10.99
CA ARG A 153 -5.78 -9.57 -10.76
C ARG A 153 -6.21 -9.66 -9.30
N LEU A 154 -7.49 -9.92 -9.09
CA LEU A 154 -8.10 -10.14 -7.77
C LEU A 154 -8.13 -11.63 -7.38
N GLU A 155 -7.65 -12.47 -8.29
CA GLU A 155 -7.45 -13.91 -8.10
C GLU A 155 -6.00 -14.25 -7.70
N PRO A 156 -5.78 -15.37 -7.00
CA PRO A 156 -4.44 -15.76 -6.58
C PRO A 156 -3.60 -16.27 -7.76
N GLN A 157 -2.55 -15.51 -8.11
CA GLN A 157 -1.20 -15.96 -8.52
C GLN A 157 -0.59 -15.31 -9.79
N ARG A 158 0.73 -15.07 -9.65
CA ARG A 158 1.81 -14.91 -10.65
C ARG A 158 1.93 -13.61 -11.47
N HIS A 159 3.09 -12.98 -11.26
CA HIS A 159 3.77 -11.89 -11.97
C HIS A 159 3.41 -10.45 -11.52
N GLY A 160 4.38 -9.80 -10.87
CA GLY A 160 4.28 -8.44 -10.34
C GLY A 160 4.67 -8.37 -8.84
N TYR A 161 5.37 -7.31 -8.44
CA TYR A 161 5.90 -7.08 -7.09
C TYR A 161 4.81 -6.59 -6.12
N ARG A 162 4.31 -7.38 -5.15
CA ARG A 162 3.47 -6.86 -4.04
C ARG A 162 3.59 -7.69 -2.73
N ILE A 163 3.87 -7.04 -1.59
CA ILE A 163 3.74 -7.61 -0.23
C ILE A 163 2.26 -7.58 0.21
N ILE A 164 1.81 -8.51 1.07
CA ILE A 164 0.45 -8.56 1.63
C ILE A 164 0.50 -8.88 3.15
N VAL A 165 -0.22 -8.12 4.00
CA VAL A 165 -0.20 -8.29 5.47
C VAL A 165 -1.58 -8.65 6.01
N TRP A 166 -1.87 -9.94 6.19
CA TRP A 166 -3.24 -10.49 6.32
C TRP A 166 -3.71 -10.75 7.78
N ASN A 167 -5.02 -10.79 8.01
CA ASN A 167 -5.63 -11.41 9.20
C ASN A 167 -6.93 -12.15 8.84
N ARG A 168 -7.54 -12.84 9.82
CA ARG A 168 -8.66 -13.81 9.68
C ARG A 168 -9.94 -13.41 8.92
N HIS A 169 -10.01 -12.25 8.24
CA HIS A 169 -11.22 -11.76 7.56
C HIS A 169 -11.08 -11.23 6.10
N GLY A 170 -9.89 -10.96 5.52
CA GLY A 170 -9.80 -10.55 4.09
C GLY A 170 -8.52 -9.80 3.69
N ILE A 171 -8.25 -9.66 2.38
CA ILE A 171 -6.94 -9.34 1.74
C ILE A 171 -6.40 -7.90 1.99
N HIS A 172 -5.06 -7.73 1.99
CA HIS A 172 -4.32 -6.47 2.27
C HIS A 172 -3.13 -6.27 1.30
N TRP A 173 -2.42 -5.12 1.32
CA TRP A 173 -1.29 -4.83 0.41
C TRP A 173 -0.21 -3.90 1.00
N ALA A 174 1.06 -4.10 0.57
CA ALA A 174 2.27 -3.30 0.83
C ALA A 174 3.36 -3.58 -0.26
N GLN A 175 4.51 -2.92 -0.19
CA GLN A 175 5.81 -3.25 -0.84
C GLN A 175 6.88 -2.56 0.02
N HIS A 176 8.17 -2.92 0.12
CA HIS A 176 9.06 -4.03 -0.28
C HIS A 176 10.28 -3.95 0.70
N PHE A 177 10.59 -4.97 1.53
CA PHE A 177 11.34 -4.79 2.80
C PHE A 177 12.18 -5.99 3.28
N ARG A 178 13.47 -5.79 3.63
CA ARG A 178 14.31 -6.77 4.37
C ARG A 178 14.50 -6.35 5.83
N CYS A 179 13.57 -6.71 6.71
CA CYS A 179 13.75 -6.54 8.15
C CYS A 179 14.80 -7.53 8.65
N THR A 180 15.96 -7.07 9.16
CA THR A 180 17.01 -7.98 9.65
C THR A 180 16.98 -8.25 11.15
N ARG A 181 16.34 -7.38 11.96
CA ARG A 181 16.19 -7.59 13.42
C ARG A 181 15.21 -6.65 14.14
N ALA A 182 13.94 -6.59 13.77
CA ALA A 182 12.99 -5.71 14.48
C ALA A 182 12.81 -6.10 15.95
N VAL A 183 13.13 -5.17 16.84
CA VAL A 183 12.57 -5.08 18.20
C VAL A 183 11.77 -3.78 18.25
N GLN A 184 10.58 -3.81 18.84
CA GLN A 184 9.83 -2.59 19.13
C GLN A 184 9.10 -2.66 20.47
N ARG A 185 9.42 -1.74 21.37
CA ARG A 185 8.76 -1.53 22.68
C ARG A 185 7.71 -0.42 22.56
N HIS A 186 6.52 -0.70 23.09
CA HIS A 186 5.45 0.29 23.19
C HIS A 186 5.48 0.96 24.56
N GLU A 187 5.69 2.28 24.61
CA GLU A 187 5.33 3.12 25.76
C GLU A 187 3.82 3.42 25.71
N GLY A 188 3.15 3.32 26.86
CA GLY A 188 1.70 3.52 26.94
C GLY A 188 1.33 4.92 27.40
N ARG A 189 0.24 5.44 26.83
CA ARG A 189 -0.69 6.36 27.48
C ARG A 189 -2.09 5.75 27.35
#